data_AF-A0A4Q1SWD0-F1
#
_entry.id   AF-A0A4Q1SWD0-F1
#
_cell.length_a   1.000
_cell.length_b   1.000
_cell.length_c   1.000
_cell.angle_alpha   90.00
_cell.angle_beta   90.00
_cell.angle_gamma   90.00
#
_symmetry.space_group_name_H-M   'P 1'
#
loop_
_entity.id
_entity.type
_entity.pdbx_description
1 polymer ?
#
loop_
_entity_poly.entity_id
_entity_poly.type
_entity_poly.pdbx_seq_one_letter_code
_entity_poly.pdbx_strand_id
1 'polypeptide(L)'
;MMILGIDLGSTFDKYVFINTEDRAVRLHRHPSSSSHAYGVGRLKTLCEHYGFVPSDIREVIYGATMIDSLEDLSRLFPHAKMTDPEQMSDNFTHDQRNLILFSMGASTISIEGTSALTELSQIGGGSIITSPENEWFAFDSSFISYYPGPASFGQGGTQATVLDAHVLLGRLFPFHFLGDNLALSKNEAYGAINRLSSHREQDPFGTANHIISQINHSVSASLLNILNQHNLVAEETNLVACGGMGPLHAVEIAQNLGIPEVLVPRFPSLGFHMNETISRWLKENEPRLHERNAASDALLERSECLFCIEDRLTNMEVSFYDREKLFTGTALYGPAIVVQADSTTWIPPYCHAVVDEDQFIRIQVSYCY
;
A
#
# COMPACT_ATOMS: atom_id res chain seq x y z
N MET A 1 -0.55 -25.55 6.76
CA MET A 1 -1.47 -24.40 6.60
C MET A 1 -1.36 -23.88 5.18
N MET A 2 -2.47 -23.62 4.50
CA MET A 2 -2.50 -23.30 3.07
C MET A 2 -3.24 -21.97 2.87
N ILE A 3 -2.68 -21.09 2.03
CA ILE A 3 -3.19 -19.73 1.80
C ILE A 3 -3.24 -19.48 0.30
N LEU A 4 -4.38 -19.00 -0.19
CA LEU A 4 -4.61 -18.68 -1.61
C LEU A 4 -4.65 -17.16 -1.77
N GLY A 5 -3.56 -16.54 -2.22
CA GLY A 5 -3.58 -15.13 -2.60
C GLY A 5 -4.24 -14.92 -3.96
N ILE A 6 -5.48 -14.45 -4.01
CA ILE A 6 -6.13 -14.13 -5.30
C ILE A 6 -5.90 -12.68 -5.64
N ASP A 7 -5.13 -12.38 -6.68
CA ASP A 7 -5.04 -11.02 -7.18
C ASP A 7 -6.36 -10.63 -7.88
N LEU A 8 -7.21 -9.93 -7.13
CA LEU A 8 -8.42 -9.32 -7.64
C LEU A 8 -8.06 -7.95 -8.26
N GLY A 9 -7.23 -7.95 -9.31
CA GLY A 9 -7.11 -6.78 -10.20
C GLY A 9 -8.44 -6.51 -10.91
N SER A 10 -8.54 -5.40 -11.66
CA SER A 10 -9.75 -5.05 -12.44
C SER A 10 -10.15 -6.10 -13.49
N THR A 11 -9.29 -7.08 -13.75
CA THR A 11 -9.40 -8.09 -14.83
C THR A 11 -9.61 -9.54 -14.34
N PHE A 12 -9.53 -9.82 -13.04
CA PHE A 12 -9.78 -11.15 -12.44
C PHE A 12 -9.03 -12.32 -13.11
N ASP A 13 -7.79 -12.08 -13.54
CA ASP A 13 -7.03 -12.99 -14.40
C ASP A 13 -5.84 -13.67 -13.72
N LYS A 14 -5.52 -13.37 -12.45
CA LYS A 14 -4.34 -13.93 -11.77
C LYS A 14 -4.69 -14.53 -10.41
N TYR A 15 -4.12 -15.70 -10.11
CA TYR A 15 -4.29 -16.40 -8.84
C TYR A 15 -2.93 -16.92 -8.36
N VAL A 16 -2.58 -16.65 -7.11
CA VAL A 16 -1.37 -17.12 -6.44
C VAL A 16 -1.75 -18.12 -5.38
N PHE A 17 -1.20 -19.31 -5.45
CA PHE A 17 -1.40 -20.35 -4.46
C PHE A 17 -0.12 -20.59 -3.67
N ILE A 18 -0.21 -20.53 -2.35
CA ILE A 18 0.91 -20.74 -1.43
C ILE A 18 0.57 -21.91 -0.52
N ASN A 19 1.33 -22.99 -0.68
CA ASN A 19 1.31 -24.10 0.26
C ASN A 19 2.58 -24.07 1.10
N THR A 20 2.42 -23.71 2.38
CA THR A 20 3.54 -23.62 3.32
C THR A 20 4.02 -24.99 3.80
N GLU A 21 3.24 -26.07 3.61
CA GLU A 21 3.63 -27.44 4.00
C GLU A 21 4.56 -28.09 2.97
N ASP A 22 4.28 -27.94 1.67
CA ASP A 22 5.12 -28.48 0.58
C ASP A 22 6.15 -27.47 0.04
N ARG A 23 6.20 -26.26 0.63
CA ARG A 23 7.08 -25.14 0.23
C ARG A 23 6.96 -24.77 -1.26
N ALA A 24 5.76 -24.87 -1.83
CA ALA A 24 5.51 -24.54 -3.22
C ALA A 24 4.61 -23.31 -3.37
N VAL A 25 4.96 -22.46 -4.33
CA VAL A 25 4.20 -21.28 -4.73
C VAL A 25 3.86 -21.43 -6.21
N ARG A 26 2.58 -21.26 -6.55
CA ARG A 26 2.07 -21.50 -7.91
C ARG A 26 1.34 -20.27 -8.41
N LEU A 27 1.67 -19.82 -9.61
CA LEU A 27 0.98 -18.73 -10.29
C LEU A 27 0.05 -19.32 -11.35
N HIS A 28 -1.20 -18.84 -11.38
CA HIS A 28 -2.15 -19.17 -12.43
C HIS A 28 -2.60 -17.92 -13.14
N ARG A 29 -2.57 -17.98 -14.47
CA ARG A 29 -3.06 -16.91 -15.34
C ARG A 29 -4.25 -17.39 -16.14
N HIS A 30 -5.24 -16.52 -16.25
CA HIS A 30 -6.42 -16.71 -17.06
C HIS A 30 -6.47 -15.63 -18.16
N PRO A 31 -6.95 -15.89 -19.38
CA PRO A 31 -7.24 -14.81 -20.32
C PRO A 31 -8.23 -13.82 -19.72
N SER A 32 -7.87 -12.52 -19.76
CA SER A 32 -8.71 -11.41 -19.31
C SER A 32 -9.99 -11.38 -20.15
N SER A 33 -11.15 -11.64 -19.54
CA SER A 33 -12.46 -11.52 -20.20
C SER A 33 -13.21 -10.31 -19.64
N SER A 34 -14.02 -9.66 -20.47
CA SER A 34 -14.66 -8.37 -20.17
C SER A 34 -15.77 -8.41 -19.09
N SER A 35 -16.00 -9.56 -18.42
CA SER A 35 -17.07 -9.68 -17.43
C SER A 35 -16.52 -10.01 -16.03
N HIS A 36 -16.92 -9.19 -15.06
CA HIS A 36 -16.54 -9.32 -13.64
C HIS A 36 -17.23 -10.53 -12.97
N ALA A 37 -18.20 -11.17 -13.62
CA ALA A 37 -19.02 -12.25 -13.06
C ALA A 37 -18.29 -13.62 -12.98
N TYR A 38 -17.02 -13.72 -13.38
CA TYR A 38 -16.29 -14.99 -13.49
C TYR A 38 -15.39 -15.35 -12.30
N GLY A 39 -15.09 -14.42 -11.39
CA GLY A 39 -14.08 -14.63 -10.33
C GLY A 39 -14.38 -15.78 -9.35
N VAL A 40 -15.63 -15.89 -8.88
CA VAL A 40 -16.02 -16.94 -7.91
C VAL A 40 -16.08 -18.33 -8.56
N GLY A 41 -16.48 -18.43 -9.82
CA GLY A 41 -16.48 -19.69 -10.56
C GLY A 41 -15.06 -20.23 -10.75
N ARG A 42 -14.10 -19.35 -11.04
CA ARG A 42 -12.67 -19.69 -11.24
C ARG A 42 -12.01 -20.22 -9.98
N LEU A 43 -12.31 -19.62 -8.83
CA LEU A 43 -11.84 -20.09 -7.53
C LEU A 43 -12.17 -21.58 -7.31
N LYS A 44 -13.43 -21.95 -7.54
CA LYS A 44 -13.91 -23.31 -7.33
C LYS A 44 -13.19 -24.30 -8.25
N THR A 45 -12.99 -23.95 -9.52
CA THR A 45 -12.24 -24.76 -10.48
C THR A 45 -10.77 -24.93 -10.08
N LEU A 46 -10.13 -23.89 -9.55
CA LEU A 46 -8.77 -23.98 -9.01
C LEU A 46 -8.71 -24.90 -7.79
N CYS A 47 -9.66 -24.75 -6.84
CA CYS A 47 -9.78 -25.67 -5.71
C CYS A 47 -9.92 -27.12 -6.19
N GLU A 48 -10.82 -27.39 -7.13
CA GLU A 48 -11.03 -28.73 -7.68
C GLU A 48 -9.78 -29.29 -8.40
N HIS A 49 -9.09 -28.46 -9.21
CA HIS A 49 -7.87 -28.87 -9.91
C HIS A 49 -6.76 -29.32 -8.97
N TYR A 50 -6.65 -28.67 -7.81
CA TYR A 50 -5.66 -29.02 -6.80
C TYR A 50 -6.17 -29.96 -5.70
N GLY A 51 -7.43 -30.40 -5.79
CA GLY A 51 -8.02 -31.35 -4.85
C GLY A 51 -8.41 -30.75 -3.49
N PHE A 52 -8.79 -29.47 -3.45
CA PHE A 52 -9.19 -28.74 -2.25
C PHE A 52 -10.67 -28.36 -2.26
N VAL A 53 -11.20 -28.03 -1.09
CA VAL A 53 -12.53 -27.40 -0.94
C VAL A 53 -12.37 -25.90 -0.63
N PRO A 54 -13.33 -25.03 -1.01
CA PRO A 54 -13.21 -23.59 -0.76
C PRO A 54 -13.00 -23.20 0.71
N SER A 55 -13.45 -24.02 1.67
CA SER A 55 -13.20 -23.80 3.11
C SER A 55 -11.73 -23.99 3.51
N ASP A 56 -10.90 -24.58 2.66
CA ASP A 56 -9.47 -24.69 2.89
C ASP A 56 -8.74 -23.36 2.59
N ILE A 57 -9.41 -22.42 1.91
CA ILE A 57 -8.88 -21.08 1.63
C ILE A 57 -8.97 -20.23 2.88
N ARG A 58 -7.81 -19.82 3.39
CA ARG A 58 -7.72 -19.00 4.60
C ARG A 58 -7.71 -17.49 4.37
N GLU A 59 -7.40 -17.05 3.16
CA GLU A 59 -7.30 -15.63 2.84
C GLU A 59 -7.52 -15.42 1.35
N VAL A 60 -7.92 -14.20 0.96
CA VAL A 60 -8.03 -13.71 -0.41
C VAL A 60 -7.55 -12.25 -0.43
N ILE A 61 -6.67 -11.87 -1.37
CA ILE A 61 -5.92 -10.60 -1.32
C ILE A 61 -6.09 -9.77 -2.59
N TYR A 62 -6.95 -8.78 -2.54
CA TYR A 62 -7.25 -7.93 -3.70
C TYR A 62 -6.15 -6.93 -4.02
N GLY A 63 -5.90 -6.71 -5.31
CA GLY A 63 -5.24 -5.50 -5.82
C GLY A 63 -3.71 -5.52 -5.77
N ALA A 64 -3.08 -6.69 -5.88
CA ALA A 64 -1.63 -6.77 -5.90
C ALA A 64 -1.11 -6.66 -7.34
N THR A 65 -1.06 -5.43 -7.90
CA THR A 65 -0.34 -5.11 -9.16
C THR A 65 1.16 -5.50 -9.12
N MET A 66 1.63 -5.91 -7.94
CA MET A 66 2.98 -6.35 -7.64
C MET A 66 3.27 -7.80 -7.97
N ILE A 67 2.26 -8.64 -8.28
CA ILE A 67 2.48 -10.05 -8.60
C ILE A 67 2.09 -10.32 -10.04
N ASP A 68 3.02 -9.99 -10.94
CA ASP A 68 2.83 -10.14 -12.38
C ASP A 68 3.67 -11.28 -12.95
N SER A 69 4.69 -11.72 -12.21
CA SER A 69 5.67 -12.69 -12.66
C SER A 69 6.06 -13.69 -11.57
N LEU A 70 6.69 -14.79 -12.00
CA LEU A 70 7.38 -15.70 -11.08
C LEU A 70 8.55 -15.01 -10.35
N GLU A 71 9.13 -13.96 -10.94
CA GLU A 71 10.19 -13.16 -10.31
C GLU A 71 9.64 -12.41 -9.08
N ASP A 72 8.48 -11.79 -9.19
CA ASP A 72 7.80 -11.13 -8.06
C ASP A 72 7.53 -12.12 -6.92
N LEU A 73 7.02 -13.31 -7.27
CA LEU A 73 6.80 -14.38 -6.29
C LEU A 73 8.09 -14.87 -5.65
N SER A 74 9.19 -14.93 -6.40
CA SER A 74 10.50 -15.33 -5.87
C SER A 74 11.06 -14.32 -4.87
N ARG A 75 10.68 -13.04 -4.98
CA ARG A 75 11.02 -11.99 -4.01
C ARG A 75 10.22 -12.14 -2.71
N LEU A 76 8.93 -12.48 -2.81
CA LEU A 76 8.05 -12.69 -1.65
C LEU A 76 8.35 -14.01 -0.92
N PHE A 77 8.64 -15.07 -1.67
CA PHE A 77 8.88 -16.42 -1.17
C PHE A 77 10.22 -16.96 -1.72
N PRO A 78 11.36 -16.43 -1.23
CA PRO A 78 12.66 -16.89 -1.65
C PRO A 78 12.80 -18.38 -1.35
N HIS A 79 13.49 -19.08 -2.26
CA HIS A 79 13.73 -20.53 -2.19
C HIS A 79 12.49 -21.43 -2.32
N ALA A 80 11.29 -20.88 -2.60
CA ALA A 80 10.13 -21.71 -2.88
C ALA A 80 10.24 -22.39 -4.25
N LYS A 81 9.63 -23.58 -4.37
CA LYS A 81 9.48 -24.23 -5.68
C LYS A 81 8.38 -23.51 -6.47
N MET A 82 8.81 -22.74 -7.48
CA MET A 82 7.92 -21.98 -8.36
C MET A 82 7.41 -22.83 -9.53
N THR A 83 6.10 -22.77 -9.79
CA THR A 83 5.51 -23.36 -11.00
C THR A 83 4.45 -22.43 -11.59
N ASP A 84 4.46 -22.29 -12.91
CA ASP A 84 3.42 -21.62 -13.72
C ASP A 84 2.82 -22.68 -14.66
N PRO A 85 1.85 -23.49 -14.20
CA PRO A 85 1.20 -24.48 -15.04
C PRO A 85 0.36 -23.79 -16.14
N GLU A 86 0.40 -24.34 -17.35
CA GLU A 86 -0.27 -23.79 -18.55
C GLU A 86 -1.75 -23.43 -18.33
N GLN A 87 -2.22 -22.45 -19.13
CA GLN A 87 -3.57 -21.87 -19.11
C GLN A 87 -4.68 -22.91 -18.90
N MET A 88 -5.48 -22.73 -17.84
CA MET A 88 -6.70 -23.52 -17.63
C MET A 88 -7.79 -23.06 -18.62
N SER A 89 -8.45 -24.02 -19.29
CA SER A 89 -9.56 -23.73 -20.22
C SER A 89 -10.89 -23.57 -19.50
N ASP A 90 -11.66 -22.53 -19.85
CA ASP A 90 -12.97 -22.19 -19.29
C ASP A 90 -14.04 -23.28 -19.52
N ASN A 91 -14.66 -23.79 -18.44
CA ASN A 91 -15.97 -24.46 -18.46
C ASN A 91 -16.71 -24.14 -17.14
N PHE A 92 -17.72 -23.26 -17.16
CA PHE A 92 -18.42 -22.79 -15.95
C PHE A 92 -19.90 -23.22 -15.87
N THR A 93 -20.36 -23.52 -14.65
CA THR A 93 -21.78 -23.56 -14.24
C THR A 93 -21.97 -22.89 -12.86
N HIS A 94 -23.10 -22.20 -12.68
CA HIS A 94 -23.39 -21.25 -11.58
C HIS A 94 -23.96 -21.87 -10.29
N ASP A 95 -23.62 -21.26 -9.14
CA ASP A 95 -24.50 -21.08 -7.98
C ASP A 95 -24.12 -19.77 -7.24
N GLN A 96 -25.09 -18.97 -6.80
CA GLN A 96 -24.90 -17.62 -6.21
C GLN A 96 -25.39 -17.56 -4.77
N ARG A 97 -24.53 -17.14 -3.81
CA ARG A 97 -24.89 -16.45 -2.56
C ARG A 97 -23.76 -15.51 -2.06
N ASN A 98 -24.17 -14.54 -1.24
CA ASN A 98 -23.54 -13.27 -0.90
C ASN A 98 -22.21 -13.33 -0.12
N LEU A 99 -21.30 -12.40 -0.43
CA LEU A 99 -20.10 -12.04 0.35
C LEU A 99 -19.97 -10.51 0.37
N ILE A 100 -19.62 -9.91 1.51
CA ILE A 100 -19.29 -8.48 1.63
C ILE A 100 -17.95 -8.33 2.33
N LEU A 101 -17.05 -7.60 1.70
CA LEU A 101 -15.65 -7.40 2.10
C LEU A 101 -15.23 -5.97 1.72
N PHE A 102 -14.27 -5.38 2.42
CA PHE A 102 -13.90 -3.98 2.29
C PHE A 102 -12.35 -3.86 2.22
N SER A 103 -11.80 -2.89 1.45
CA SER A 103 -10.43 -2.36 1.58
C SER A 103 -10.13 -1.04 0.85
N MET A 104 -8.99 -0.40 1.18
CA MET A 104 -8.44 0.73 0.47
C MET A 104 -7.14 0.40 -0.26
N GLY A 105 -7.26 0.32 -1.58
CA GLY A 105 -6.14 0.05 -2.48
C GLY A 105 -5.56 -1.37 -2.43
N ALA A 106 -5.82 -2.18 -1.39
CA ALA A 106 -5.42 -3.60 -1.33
C ALA A 106 -6.29 -4.39 -0.34
N SER A 107 -7.20 -5.26 -0.79
CA SER A 107 -8.18 -5.90 0.12
C SER A 107 -7.71 -7.15 0.82
N THR A 108 -7.54 -7.04 2.14
CA THR A 108 -7.53 -8.20 3.02
C THR A 108 -8.96 -8.48 3.47
N ILE A 109 -9.39 -9.70 3.18
CA ILE A 109 -10.67 -10.25 3.59
C ILE A 109 -10.44 -10.93 4.94
N SER A 110 -10.95 -10.36 6.03
CA SER A 110 -10.90 -11.02 7.34
C SER A 110 -11.87 -12.21 7.33
N ILE A 111 -11.33 -13.42 7.48
CA ILE A 111 -12.12 -14.60 7.86
C ILE A 111 -12.19 -14.61 9.39
N GLU A 112 -13.35 -14.96 9.95
CA GLU A 112 -13.62 -15.01 11.40
C GLU A 112 -12.44 -15.56 12.22
N GLY A 113 -11.97 -14.79 13.21
CA GLY A 113 -10.97 -15.24 14.18
C GLY A 113 -9.77 -14.30 14.42
N THR A 114 -9.61 -13.21 13.66
CA THR A 114 -8.54 -12.23 13.89
C THR A 114 -9.05 -11.00 14.63
N SER A 115 -8.31 -10.53 15.65
CA SER A 115 -8.67 -9.40 16.52
C SER A 115 -8.34 -8.03 15.93
N ALA A 116 -7.92 -7.96 14.65
CA ALA A 116 -7.60 -6.71 13.97
C ALA A 116 -8.87 -6.04 13.44
N LEU A 117 -9.07 -4.77 13.80
CA LEU A 117 -10.12 -3.93 13.25
C LEU A 117 -9.60 -3.22 11.99
N THR A 118 -10.44 -3.08 10.97
CA THR A 118 -10.01 -2.62 9.64
C THR A 118 -10.80 -1.39 9.19
N GLU A 119 -10.10 -0.33 8.79
CA GLU A 119 -10.67 0.90 8.20
C GLU A 119 -10.12 1.15 6.81
N LEU A 120 -11.00 1.51 5.85
CA LEU A 120 -10.68 1.39 4.44
C LEU A 120 -11.24 2.54 3.58
N SER A 121 -10.48 3.61 3.45
CA SER A 121 -10.81 4.76 2.59
C SER A 121 -10.74 4.48 1.08
N GLN A 122 -11.78 4.79 0.33
CA GLN A 122 -11.77 4.61 -1.12
C GLN A 122 -10.85 5.59 -1.87
N ILE A 123 -10.09 6.42 -1.16
CA ILE A 123 -9.16 7.39 -1.72
C ILE A 123 -7.79 6.72 -1.92
N GLY A 124 -7.35 6.65 -3.17
CA GLY A 124 -6.05 6.12 -3.58
C GLY A 124 -5.24 7.14 -4.38
N GLY A 125 -4.05 6.73 -4.85
CA GLY A 125 -3.12 7.65 -5.52
C GLY A 125 -3.67 8.22 -6.82
N GLY A 126 -4.42 7.40 -7.55
CA GLY A 126 -5.12 7.80 -8.76
C GLY A 126 -6.49 8.45 -8.51
N SER A 127 -6.89 8.77 -7.28
CA SER A 127 -8.15 9.48 -7.07
C SER A 127 -8.06 10.91 -7.62
N ILE A 128 -9.00 11.28 -8.49
CA ILE A 128 -9.07 12.63 -9.06
C ILE A 128 -9.56 13.60 -7.99
N ILE A 129 -8.94 14.76 -7.92
CA ILE A 129 -9.29 15.82 -6.99
C ILE A 129 -10.06 16.89 -7.74
N THR A 130 -11.24 17.22 -7.21
CA THR A 130 -12.05 18.35 -7.67
C THR A 130 -12.27 19.33 -6.51
N SER A 131 -12.59 20.57 -6.82
CA SER A 131 -12.89 21.62 -5.83
C SER A 131 -14.27 22.22 -6.13
N PRO A 132 -15.38 21.59 -5.68
CA PRO A 132 -16.72 22.11 -5.87
C PRO A 132 -16.95 23.40 -5.04
N GLU A 133 -18.08 24.10 -5.27
CA GLU A 133 -18.35 25.40 -4.62
C GLU A 133 -18.47 25.30 -3.09
N ASN A 134 -19.01 24.19 -2.57
CA ASN A 134 -19.38 24.06 -1.15
C ASN A 134 -18.40 23.24 -0.29
N GLU A 135 -17.34 22.71 -0.88
CA GLU A 135 -16.34 21.89 -0.17
C GLU A 135 -14.94 22.33 -0.57
N TRP A 136 -13.93 21.99 0.22
CA TRP A 136 -12.54 22.28 -0.15
C TRP A 136 -12.08 21.37 -1.29
N PHE A 137 -12.13 20.05 -1.07
CA PHE A 137 -11.82 19.05 -2.08
C PHE A 137 -12.83 17.90 -2.05
N ALA A 138 -13.18 17.39 -3.22
CA ALA A 138 -13.89 16.14 -3.40
C ALA A 138 -13.00 15.15 -4.17
N PHE A 139 -12.99 13.90 -3.73
CA PHE A 139 -12.14 12.84 -4.25
C PHE A 139 -12.99 11.84 -5.05
N ASP A 140 -12.74 11.79 -6.35
CA ASP A 140 -13.35 10.80 -7.22
C ASP A 140 -12.50 9.53 -7.21
N SER A 141 -13.08 8.45 -6.72
CA SER A 141 -12.49 7.12 -6.67
C SER A 141 -12.75 6.30 -7.94
N SER A 142 -13.46 6.86 -8.93
CA SER A 142 -13.56 6.24 -10.25
C SER A 142 -12.17 6.22 -10.88
N PHE A 143 -11.64 5.00 -11.00
CA PHE A 143 -10.25 4.69 -11.29
C PHE A 143 -9.66 5.53 -12.43
N ILE A 144 -8.55 6.23 -12.15
CA ILE A 144 -7.65 6.66 -13.23
C ILE A 144 -6.88 5.45 -13.71
N SER A 145 -7.06 5.11 -14.99
CA SER A 145 -6.21 4.16 -15.72
C SER A 145 -4.76 4.63 -15.71
N TYR A 146 -3.79 3.70 -15.69
CA TYR A 146 -2.35 3.99 -15.78
C TYR A 146 -2.00 4.95 -16.95
N TYR A 147 -2.81 4.92 -18.02
CA TYR A 147 -2.78 5.89 -19.11
C TYR A 147 -4.16 6.57 -19.29
N PRO A 148 -4.26 7.91 -19.23
CA PRO A 148 -3.16 8.87 -19.16
C PRO A 148 -2.54 9.04 -17.75
N GLY A 149 -3.10 8.40 -16.72
CA GLY A 149 -2.53 8.39 -15.37
C GLY A 149 -2.61 9.74 -14.63
N PRO A 150 -2.09 9.77 -13.38
CA PRO A 150 -1.68 10.99 -12.70
C PRO A 150 -0.82 11.90 -13.59
N ALA A 151 -0.93 13.22 -13.42
CA ALA A 151 -0.17 14.17 -14.23
C ALA A 151 1.35 13.97 -14.05
N SER A 152 1.77 13.62 -12.83
CA SER A 152 3.15 13.31 -12.46
C SER A 152 3.77 12.18 -13.27
N PHE A 153 2.99 11.34 -13.95
CA PHE A 153 3.55 10.32 -14.84
C PHE A 153 4.10 10.90 -16.15
N GLY A 154 3.73 12.13 -16.52
CA GLY A 154 4.16 12.76 -17.76
C GLY A 154 3.56 12.12 -19.02
N GLN A 155 2.45 11.38 -18.88
CA GLN A 155 1.81 10.61 -19.95
C GLN A 155 0.54 11.29 -20.51
N GLY A 156 0.41 12.61 -20.32
CA GLY A 156 -0.72 13.40 -20.82
C GLY A 156 -1.86 13.57 -19.82
N GLY A 157 -1.76 13.03 -18.61
CA GLY A 157 -2.67 13.32 -17.50
C GLY A 157 -2.62 14.80 -17.13
N THR A 158 -3.77 15.43 -16.89
CA THR A 158 -3.83 16.87 -16.57
C THR A 158 -4.70 17.21 -15.35
N GLN A 159 -5.52 16.26 -14.89
CA GLN A 159 -6.32 16.40 -13.69
C GLN A 159 -5.43 16.16 -12.46
N ALA A 160 -5.66 16.94 -11.40
CA ALA A 160 -4.94 16.76 -10.14
C ALA A 160 -5.35 15.44 -9.48
N THR A 161 -4.36 14.70 -8.99
CA THR A 161 -4.56 13.46 -8.25
C THR A 161 -3.92 13.52 -6.87
N VAL A 162 -4.24 12.55 -6.01
CA VAL A 162 -3.57 12.44 -4.70
C VAL A 162 -2.08 12.16 -4.87
N LEU A 163 -1.70 11.37 -5.88
CA LEU A 163 -0.28 11.13 -6.19
C LEU A 163 0.43 12.44 -6.57
N ASP A 164 -0.20 13.30 -7.37
CA ASP A 164 0.37 14.60 -7.75
C ASP A 164 0.66 15.48 -6.52
N ALA A 165 -0.21 15.47 -5.51
CA ALA A 165 0.02 16.20 -4.26
C ALA A 165 1.26 15.69 -3.52
N HIS A 166 1.44 14.36 -3.42
CA HIS A 166 2.65 13.77 -2.81
C HIS A 166 3.91 14.04 -3.60
N VAL A 167 3.86 13.94 -4.94
CA VAL A 167 4.99 14.26 -5.83
C VAL A 167 5.38 15.73 -5.68
N LEU A 168 4.39 16.63 -5.63
CA LEU A 168 4.65 18.07 -5.51
C LEU A 168 5.34 18.43 -4.17
N LEU A 169 4.99 17.73 -3.09
CA LEU A 169 5.64 17.90 -1.79
C LEU A 169 6.96 17.13 -1.63
N GLY A 170 7.34 16.32 -2.62
CA GLY A 170 8.56 15.52 -2.59
C GLY A 170 8.47 14.28 -1.70
N ARG A 171 7.26 13.81 -1.35
CA ARG A 171 7.04 12.65 -0.47
C ARG A 171 7.27 11.30 -1.17
N LEU A 172 7.56 11.32 -2.46
CA LEU A 172 7.79 10.15 -3.31
C LEU A 172 9.17 10.23 -3.94
N PHE A 173 9.86 9.09 -4.02
CA PHE A 173 11.13 9.02 -4.72
C PHE A 173 10.88 9.20 -6.23
N PRO A 174 11.53 10.17 -6.89
CA PRO A 174 11.16 10.57 -8.25
C PRO A 174 11.64 9.58 -9.32
N PHE A 175 12.51 8.64 -8.98
CA PHE A 175 13.05 7.63 -9.88
C PHE A 175 12.48 6.25 -9.57
N HIS A 176 12.37 5.40 -10.59
CA HIS A 176 12.01 4.00 -10.46
C HIS A 176 10.66 3.73 -9.76
N PHE A 177 9.65 4.58 -10.01
CA PHE A 177 8.35 4.44 -9.37
C PHE A 177 7.60 3.17 -9.86
N LEU A 178 6.91 2.47 -8.95
CA LEU A 178 6.24 1.17 -9.18
C LEU A 178 7.17 0.04 -9.67
N GLY A 179 8.49 0.14 -9.46
CA GLY A 179 9.45 -0.83 -10.00
C GLY A 179 9.70 -0.68 -11.52
N ASP A 180 8.98 0.23 -12.18
CA ASP A 180 9.20 0.61 -13.58
C ASP A 180 10.33 1.65 -13.70
N ASN A 181 10.86 1.88 -14.90
CA ASN A 181 11.71 3.04 -15.19
C ASN A 181 10.90 4.36 -15.31
N LEU A 182 9.77 4.48 -14.59
CA LEU A 182 8.93 5.67 -14.60
C LEU A 182 9.57 6.75 -13.71
N ALA A 183 9.87 7.90 -14.32
CA ALA A 183 10.34 9.08 -13.62
C ALA A 183 9.17 10.03 -13.36
N LEU A 184 8.96 10.38 -12.10
CA LEU A 184 7.86 11.27 -11.70
C LEU A 184 8.22 12.73 -11.98
N SER A 185 7.33 13.43 -12.67
CA SER A 185 7.48 14.84 -13.00
C SER A 185 6.81 15.74 -11.97
N LYS A 186 7.63 16.39 -11.13
CA LYS A 186 7.20 17.45 -10.21
C LYS A 186 6.57 18.64 -10.94
N ASN A 187 7.03 18.93 -12.16
CA ASN A 187 6.50 20.04 -12.97
C ASN A 187 5.08 19.76 -13.47
N GLU A 188 4.80 18.53 -13.91
CA GLU A 188 3.44 18.16 -14.34
C GLU A 188 2.48 18.12 -13.16
N ALA A 189 2.92 17.57 -12.02
CA ALA A 189 2.18 17.61 -10.76
C ALA A 189 1.85 19.05 -10.33
N TYR A 190 2.83 19.96 -10.37
CA TYR A 190 2.63 21.39 -10.13
C TYR A 190 1.57 21.97 -11.08
N GLY A 191 1.66 21.68 -12.39
CA GLY A 191 0.71 22.17 -13.37
C GLY A 191 -0.73 21.72 -13.08
N ALA A 192 -0.93 20.47 -12.68
CA ALA A 192 -2.23 19.93 -12.32
C ALA A 192 -2.80 20.56 -11.04
N ILE A 193 -2.00 20.63 -9.97
CA ILE A 193 -2.41 21.23 -8.70
C ILE A 193 -2.65 22.75 -8.84
N ASN A 194 -1.84 23.46 -9.63
CA ASN A 194 -2.01 24.89 -9.88
C ASN A 194 -3.32 25.19 -10.64
N ARG A 195 -3.75 24.31 -11.55
CA ARG A 195 -5.07 24.46 -12.21
C ARG A 195 -6.23 24.28 -11.22
N LEU A 196 -6.07 23.37 -10.25
CA LEU A 196 -7.04 23.18 -9.18
C LEU A 196 -7.07 24.39 -8.24
N SER A 197 -5.91 24.92 -7.84
CA SER A 197 -5.79 25.99 -6.85
C SER A 197 -6.13 27.39 -7.39
N SER A 198 -5.96 27.62 -8.69
CA SER A 198 -6.12 28.94 -9.33
C SER A 198 -7.51 29.55 -9.14
N HIS A 199 -8.56 28.71 -9.08
CA HIS A 199 -9.94 29.13 -8.88
C HIS A 199 -10.18 29.77 -7.50
N ARG A 200 -9.26 29.59 -6.56
CA ARG A 200 -9.35 30.08 -5.18
C ARG A 200 -8.17 30.98 -4.78
N GLU A 201 -7.33 31.38 -5.73
CA GLU A 201 -6.11 32.20 -5.49
C GLU A 201 -5.16 31.58 -4.44
N GLN A 202 -5.04 30.24 -4.45
CA GLN A 202 -4.21 29.52 -3.48
C GLN A 202 -2.86 29.10 -4.06
N ASP A 203 -1.84 29.14 -3.20
CA ASP A 203 -0.52 28.60 -3.49
C ASP A 203 -0.58 27.08 -3.75
N PRO A 204 -0.03 26.56 -4.87
CA PRO A 204 -0.12 25.14 -5.21
C PRO A 204 0.50 24.20 -4.16
N PHE A 205 1.59 24.59 -3.50
CA PHE A 205 2.20 23.74 -2.47
C PHE A 205 1.33 23.69 -1.21
N GLY A 206 0.79 24.84 -0.79
CA GLY A 206 -0.21 24.91 0.28
C GLY A 206 -1.45 24.08 -0.04
N THR A 207 -1.95 24.15 -1.28
CA THR A 207 -3.07 23.32 -1.76
C THR A 207 -2.74 21.82 -1.68
N ALA A 208 -1.56 21.39 -2.12
CA ALA A 208 -1.14 19.99 -2.00
C ALA A 208 -1.08 19.51 -0.54
N ASN A 209 -0.60 20.35 0.37
CA ASN A 209 -0.58 20.03 1.80
C ASN A 209 -2.00 19.92 2.39
N HIS A 210 -2.91 20.82 2.02
CA HIS A 210 -4.31 20.76 2.44
C HIS A 210 -5.03 19.53 1.92
N ILE A 211 -4.76 19.10 0.68
CA ILE A 211 -5.29 17.85 0.12
C ILE A 211 -4.92 16.67 1.02
N ILE A 212 -3.65 16.50 1.35
CA ILE A 212 -3.17 15.40 2.20
C ILE A 212 -3.76 15.51 3.60
N SER A 213 -3.79 16.72 4.18
CA SER A 213 -4.35 16.96 5.50
C SER A 213 -5.84 16.61 5.56
N GLN A 214 -6.62 16.96 4.53
CA GLN A 214 -8.03 16.62 4.45
C GLN A 214 -8.24 15.09 4.39
N ILE A 215 -7.43 14.37 3.61
CA ILE A 215 -7.46 12.90 3.57
C ILE A 215 -7.15 12.33 4.95
N ASN A 216 -6.08 12.82 5.60
CA ASN A 216 -5.67 12.36 6.93
C ASN A 216 -6.74 12.59 7.98
N HIS A 217 -7.38 13.76 8.01
CA HIS A 217 -8.48 14.05 8.93
C HIS A 217 -9.70 13.17 8.68
N SER A 218 -10.05 12.93 7.41
CA SER A 218 -11.17 12.04 7.05
C SER A 218 -10.94 10.61 7.58
N VAL A 219 -9.76 10.04 7.32
CA VAL A 219 -9.40 8.69 7.81
C VAL A 219 -9.30 8.66 9.34
N SER A 220 -8.75 9.72 9.95
CA SER A 220 -8.68 9.84 11.42
C SER A 220 -10.07 9.82 12.05
N ALA A 221 -11.04 10.54 11.47
CA ALA A 221 -12.41 10.55 11.97
C ALA A 221 -13.06 9.16 11.91
N SER A 222 -12.85 8.40 10.83
CA SER A 222 -13.33 7.03 10.73
C SER A 222 -12.67 6.09 11.74
N LEU A 223 -11.35 6.16 11.90
CA LEU A 223 -10.62 5.36 12.88
C LEU A 223 -11.06 5.68 14.31
N LEU A 224 -11.30 6.95 14.64
CA LEU A 224 -11.83 7.36 15.94
C LEU A 224 -13.21 6.74 16.20
N ASN A 225 -14.07 6.64 15.17
CA ASN A 225 -15.35 5.95 15.31
C ASN A 225 -15.16 4.46 15.62
N ILE A 226 -14.20 3.79 14.98
CA ILE A 226 -13.87 2.38 15.27
C ILE A 226 -13.36 2.23 16.70
N LEU A 227 -12.42 3.07 17.14
CA LEU A 227 -11.92 3.06 18.51
C LEU A 227 -13.08 3.19 19.52
N ASN A 228 -13.97 4.16 19.30
CA ASN A 228 -15.13 4.38 20.17
C ASN A 228 -16.12 3.21 20.15
N GLN A 229 -16.45 2.67 18.97
CA GLN A 229 -17.37 1.53 18.83
C GLN A 229 -16.88 0.28 19.55
N HIS A 230 -15.56 0.09 19.59
CA HIS A 230 -14.92 -1.06 20.22
C HIS A 230 -14.37 -0.75 21.63
N ASN A 231 -14.59 0.46 22.16
CA ASN A 231 -14.09 0.93 23.45
C ASN A 231 -12.56 0.78 23.61
N LEU A 232 -11.81 1.08 22.55
CA LEU A 232 -10.36 1.05 22.53
C LEU A 232 -9.78 2.44 22.85
N VAL A 233 -8.67 2.45 23.58
CA VAL A 233 -7.91 3.65 23.93
C VAL A 233 -6.80 3.83 22.90
N ALA A 234 -6.68 5.03 22.30
CA ALA A 234 -5.75 5.29 21.20
C ALA A 234 -4.29 5.11 21.64
N GLU A 235 -3.96 5.56 22.85
CA GLU A 235 -2.64 5.47 23.46
C GLU A 235 -2.20 4.02 23.75
N GLU A 236 -3.15 3.08 23.78
CA GLU A 236 -2.93 1.65 23.97
C GLU A 236 -3.07 0.85 22.66
N THR A 237 -3.23 1.55 21.53
CA THR A 237 -3.46 0.95 20.21
C THR A 237 -2.24 1.16 19.31
N ASN A 238 -1.94 0.18 18.45
CA ASN A 238 -0.98 0.34 17.35
C ASN A 238 -1.74 0.49 16.03
N LEU A 239 -1.23 1.34 15.13
CA LEU A 239 -1.79 1.48 13.78
C LEU A 239 -0.97 0.67 12.78
N VAL A 240 -1.59 -0.29 12.09
CA VAL A 240 -0.93 -1.01 11.00
C VAL A 240 -1.24 -0.31 9.66
N ALA A 241 -0.20 0.09 8.94
CA ALA A 241 -0.33 0.82 7.68
C ALA A 241 -0.12 -0.10 6.47
N CYS A 242 -1.22 -0.45 5.80
CA CYS A 242 -1.23 -1.29 4.60
C CYS A 242 -1.64 -0.49 3.35
N GLY A 243 -1.49 -1.11 2.18
CA GLY A 243 -1.76 -0.49 0.88
C GLY A 243 -0.60 0.36 0.35
N GLY A 244 -0.65 0.72 -0.93
CA GLY A 244 0.45 1.44 -1.58
C GLY A 244 0.73 2.82 -0.98
N MET A 245 -0.31 3.49 -0.46
CA MET A 245 -0.20 4.82 0.14
C MET A 245 -0.43 4.87 1.64
N GLY A 246 -0.86 3.78 2.29
CA GLY A 246 -1.10 3.80 3.74
C GLY A 246 0.11 4.31 4.52
N PRO A 247 1.33 3.80 4.26
CA PRO A 247 2.54 4.26 4.93
C PRO A 247 2.95 5.72 4.66
N LEU A 248 2.40 6.40 3.65
CA LEU A 248 2.59 7.84 3.42
C LEU A 248 1.74 8.70 4.35
N HIS A 249 0.61 8.17 4.80
CA HIS A 249 -0.40 8.90 5.57
C HIS A 249 -0.42 8.51 7.06
N ALA A 250 0.07 7.31 7.38
CA ALA A 250 -0.16 6.68 8.68
C ALA A 250 0.40 7.44 9.88
N VAL A 251 1.58 8.04 9.79
CA VAL A 251 2.17 8.75 10.94
C VAL A 251 1.38 10.00 11.29
N GLU A 252 0.95 10.78 10.32
CA GLU A 252 0.12 11.98 10.55
C GLU A 252 -1.28 11.59 11.08
N ILE A 253 -1.85 10.49 10.59
CA ILE A 253 -3.11 9.95 11.12
C ILE A 253 -2.93 9.50 12.58
N ALA A 254 -1.83 8.80 12.90
CA ALA A 254 -1.53 8.37 14.25
C ALA A 254 -1.33 9.57 15.20
N GLN A 255 -0.70 10.65 14.70
CA GLN A 255 -0.54 11.91 15.42
C GLN A 255 -1.90 12.55 15.75
N ASN A 256 -2.81 12.62 14.78
CA ASN A 256 -4.15 13.16 14.98
C ASN A 256 -4.96 12.40 16.05
N LEU A 257 -4.66 11.11 16.24
CA LEU A 257 -5.41 10.23 17.13
C LEU A 257 -4.75 10.00 18.50
N GLY A 258 -3.47 10.38 18.68
CA GLY A 258 -2.73 10.00 19.90
C GLY A 258 -2.26 8.55 19.90
N ILE A 259 -2.12 7.92 18.73
CA ILE A 259 -1.57 6.56 18.59
C ILE A 259 -0.04 6.61 18.61
N PRO A 260 0.64 5.91 19.54
CA PRO A 260 2.08 6.08 19.77
C PRO A 260 2.96 5.35 18.75
N GLU A 261 2.42 4.35 18.05
CA GLU A 261 3.22 3.50 17.16
C GLU A 261 2.47 3.16 15.87
N VAL A 262 3.18 3.30 14.75
CA VAL A 262 2.77 2.82 13.43
C VAL A 262 3.61 1.62 13.03
N LEU A 263 2.95 0.55 12.59
CA LEU A 263 3.58 -0.67 12.08
C LEU A 263 3.39 -0.72 10.57
N VAL A 264 4.48 -0.74 9.81
CA VAL A 264 4.46 -0.89 8.35
C VAL A 264 4.96 -2.28 7.98
N PRO A 265 4.14 -3.14 7.37
CA PRO A 265 4.57 -4.48 6.96
C PRO A 265 5.70 -4.41 5.92
N ARG A 266 6.41 -5.53 5.70
CA ARG A 266 7.45 -5.59 4.66
C ARG A 266 6.89 -5.29 3.27
N PHE A 267 5.68 -5.75 2.94
CA PHE A 267 5.03 -5.55 1.65
C PHE A 267 3.64 -4.94 1.85
N PRO A 268 3.53 -3.63 2.18
CA PRO A 268 2.27 -3.02 2.62
C PRO A 268 1.10 -3.25 1.67
N SER A 269 1.35 -3.27 0.36
CA SER A 269 0.30 -3.46 -0.66
C SER A 269 -0.29 -4.86 -0.72
N LEU A 270 0.28 -5.83 0.03
CA LEU A 270 -0.29 -7.18 0.14
C LEU A 270 -1.24 -7.34 1.33
N GLY A 271 -1.39 -6.31 2.18
CA GLY A 271 -2.21 -6.37 3.38
C GLY A 271 -1.55 -7.13 4.54
N PHE A 272 -2.20 -7.13 5.70
CA PHE A 272 -1.58 -7.57 6.95
C PHE A 272 -1.34 -9.08 7.04
N HIS A 273 -2.36 -9.91 6.80
CA HIS A 273 -2.27 -11.36 7.00
C HIS A 273 -1.33 -12.05 6.00
N MET A 274 -1.29 -11.58 4.74
CA MET A 274 -0.26 -12.00 3.78
C MET A 274 1.15 -11.68 4.30
N ASN A 275 1.34 -10.50 4.90
CA ASN A 275 2.63 -10.17 5.51
C ASN A 275 2.95 -11.07 6.70
N GLU A 276 1.99 -11.48 7.53
CA GLU A 276 2.26 -12.48 8.58
C GLU A 276 2.72 -13.81 7.99
N THR A 277 2.16 -14.20 6.85
CA THR A 277 2.56 -15.42 6.12
C THR A 277 3.95 -15.31 5.54
N ILE A 278 4.25 -14.20 4.87
CA ILE A 278 5.55 -13.92 4.30
C ILE A 278 6.60 -13.81 5.42
N SER A 279 6.28 -13.15 6.54
CA SER A 279 7.19 -13.00 7.69
C SER A 279 7.60 -14.35 8.25
N ARG A 280 6.64 -15.27 8.45
CA ARG A 280 6.94 -16.65 8.85
C ARG A 280 7.82 -17.37 7.84
N TRP A 281 7.54 -17.22 6.54
CA TRP A 281 8.37 -17.80 5.48
C TRP A 281 9.81 -17.26 5.51
N LEU A 282 9.98 -15.94 5.61
CA LEU A 282 11.29 -15.28 5.62
C LEU A 282 12.10 -15.69 6.85
N LYS A 283 11.47 -15.79 8.03
CA LYS A 283 12.13 -16.27 9.25
C LYS A 283 12.77 -17.66 9.08
N GLU A 284 12.12 -18.54 8.33
CA GLU A 284 12.60 -19.90 8.11
C GLU A 284 13.58 -20.05 6.93
N ASN A 285 13.50 -19.17 5.93
CA ASN A 285 14.15 -19.39 4.63
C ASN A 285 15.11 -18.27 4.21
N GLU A 286 15.15 -17.12 4.89
CA GLU A 286 15.98 -15.97 4.51
C GLU A 286 16.80 -15.44 5.70
N PRO A 287 17.81 -16.21 6.18
CA PRO A 287 18.55 -15.87 7.39
C PRO A 287 19.29 -14.53 7.33
N ARG A 288 19.67 -14.05 6.13
CA ARG A 288 20.36 -12.77 5.96
C ARG A 288 19.53 -11.58 6.47
N LEU A 289 18.19 -11.69 6.48
CA LEU A 289 17.32 -10.62 6.97
C LEU A 289 17.38 -10.44 8.49
N HIS A 290 18.01 -11.37 9.19
CA HIS A 290 18.27 -11.30 10.63
C HIS A 290 19.71 -10.87 10.94
N GLU A 291 20.54 -10.64 9.91
CA GLU A 291 21.84 -10.01 10.08
C GLU A 291 21.66 -8.52 10.35
N ARG A 292 22.52 -7.95 11.19
CA ARG A 292 22.53 -6.51 11.43
C ARG A 292 23.21 -5.80 10.27
N ASN A 293 22.58 -4.75 9.77
CA ASN A 293 23.20 -3.80 8.85
C ASN A 293 22.98 -2.35 9.28
N ALA A 294 23.78 -1.44 8.74
CA ALA A 294 23.63 -0.02 9.00
C ALA A 294 22.63 0.58 8.01
N ALA A 295 21.83 1.57 8.46
CA ALA A 295 20.93 2.29 7.56
C ALA A 295 21.65 2.93 6.37
N SER A 296 22.93 3.30 6.53
CA SER A 296 23.77 3.82 5.45
C SER A 296 23.93 2.86 4.28
N ASP A 297 23.84 1.55 4.52
CA ASP A 297 23.97 0.53 3.47
C ASP A 297 22.73 0.51 2.56
N ALA A 298 21.59 1.01 3.07
CA ALA A 298 20.34 1.15 2.35
C ALA A 298 20.14 2.56 1.76
N LEU A 299 21.01 3.53 2.04
CA LEU A 299 20.83 4.91 1.59
C LEU A 299 20.93 5.01 0.06
N LEU A 300 19.88 5.54 -0.56
CA LEU A 300 19.81 5.82 -1.99
C LEU A 300 20.30 7.24 -2.29
N GLU A 301 19.68 8.22 -1.64
CA GLU A 301 19.90 9.65 -1.91
C GLU A 301 19.50 10.50 -0.69
N ARG A 302 19.98 11.75 -0.67
CA ARG A 302 19.39 12.82 0.14
C ARG A 302 18.86 13.93 -0.75
N SER A 303 17.62 14.37 -0.51
CA SER A 303 16.97 15.41 -1.31
C SER A 303 16.06 16.29 -0.45
N GLU A 304 15.72 17.48 -0.93
CA GLU A 304 14.81 18.38 -0.21
C GLU A 304 13.34 17.99 -0.42
N CYS A 305 12.63 17.79 0.69
CA CYS A 305 11.18 17.60 0.70
C CYS A 305 10.51 18.70 1.53
N LEU A 306 9.24 18.98 1.24
CA LEU A 306 8.45 19.97 1.96
C LEU A 306 7.71 19.32 3.12
N PHE A 307 7.89 19.88 4.31
CA PHE A 307 7.17 19.53 5.53
C PHE A 307 6.34 20.71 6.01
N CYS A 308 5.12 20.44 6.49
CA CYS A 308 4.37 21.43 7.24
C CYS A 308 4.79 21.37 8.71
N ILE A 309 5.46 22.41 9.19
CA ILE A 309 5.86 22.57 10.60
C ILE A 309 5.27 23.89 11.06
N GLU A 310 4.50 23.88 12.16
CA GLU A 310 3.80 25.07 12.69
C GLU A 310 3.02 25.84 11.60
N ASP A 311 2.25 25.13 10.77
CA ASP A 311 1.47 25.67 9.65
C ASP A 311 2.30 26.35 8.53
N ARG A 312 3.61 26.06 8.47
CA ARG A 312 4.51 26.57 7.43
C ARG A 312 5.20 25.45 6.67
N LEU A 313 5.16 25.54 5.35
CA LEU A 313 5.93 24.67 4.48
C LEU A 313 7.41 25.04 4.56
N THR A 314 8.21 24.08 5.02
CA THR A 314 9.65 24.19 5.23
C THR A 314 10.37 23.10 4.45
N ASN A 315 11.41 23.45 3.71
CA ASN A 315 12.29 22.47 3.08
C ASN A 315 13.15 21.80 4.13
N MET A 316 13.21 20.47 4.10
CA MET A 316 14.13 19.68 4.91
C MET A 316 14.84 18.66 4.03
N GLU A 317 16.12 18.42 4.32
CA GLU A 317 16.86 17.31 3.71
C GLU A 317 16.30 15.99 4.24
N VAL A 318 15.88 15.12 3.33
CA VAL A 318 15.30 13.80 3.61
C VAL A 318 16.21 12.72 3.08
N SER A 319 16.45 11.69 3.89
CA SER A 319 17.18 10.49 3.46
C SER A 319 16.24 9.47 2.86
N PHE A 320 16.52 9.03 1.62
CA PHE A 320 15.79 7.98 0.92
C PHE A 320 16.52 6.65 1.11
N TYR A 321 15.79 5.61 1.55
CA TYR A 321 16.35 4.29 1.81
C TYR A 321 15.68 3.22 0.96
N ASP A 322 16.46 2.29 0.44
CA ASP A 322 15.98 1.10 -0.26
C ASP A 322 15.47 0.06 0.75
N ARG A 323 14.17 -0.26 0.71
CA ARG A 323 13.57 -1.25 1.62
C ARG A 323 14.30 -2.59 1.59
N GLU A 324 14.73 -3.06 0.41
CA GLU A 324 15.29 -4.41 0.25
C GLU A 324 16.63 -4.58 0.98
N LYS A 325 17.25 -3.46 1.38
CA LYS A 325 18.50 -3.40 2.13
C LYS A 325 18.30 -3.07 3.60
N LEU A 326 17.07 -3.00 4.11
CA LEU A 326 16.80 -2.77 5.52
C LEU A 326 16.48 -4.11 6.21
N PHE A 327 17.38 -4.56 7.09
CA PHE A 327 17.24 -5.83 7.82
C PHE A 327 16.88 -5.61 9.29
N THR A 328 16.58 -6.70 10.00
CA THR A 328 16.21 -6.70 11.42
C THR A 328 17.19 -5.86 12.25
N GLY A 329 16.66 -4.96 13.07
CA GLY A 329 17.41 -4.08 13.95
C GLY A 329 17.95 -2.82 13.29
N THR A 330 17.75 -2.61 11.98
CA THR A 330 18.12 -1.35 11.32
C THR A 330 17.29 -0.21 11.90
N ALA A 331 17.96 0.81 12.42
CA ALA A 331 17.33 2.01 12.96
C ALA A 331 17.35 3.16 11.95
N LEU A 332 16.22 3.84 11.79
CA LEU A 332 16.01 4.99 10.92
C LEU A 332 15.53 6.18 11.76
N TYR A 333 16.01 7.37 11.43
CA TYR A 333 15.60 8.62 12.07
C TYR A 333 15.01 9.55 11.03
N GLY A 334 13.84 10.10 11.32
CA GLY A 334 13.18 11.05 10.45
C GLY A 334 13.88 12.43 10.43
N PRO A 335 13.76 13.20 9.34
CA PRO A 335 12.93 12.92 8.17
C PRO A 335 13.58 11.89 7.21
N ALA A 336 12.81 10.84 6.89
CA ALA A 336 13.25 9.76 6.03
C ALA A 336 12.11 9.20 5.19
N ILE A 337 12.44 8.70 4.00
CA ILE A 337 11.55 7.95 3.12
C ILE A 337 12.14 6.57 2.90
N VAL A 338 11.34 5.52 3.12
CA VAL A 338 11.70 4.17 2.68
C VAL A 338 10.98 3.89 1.37
N VAL A 339 11.79 3.68 0.33
CA VAL A 339 11.37 3.43 -1.04
C VAL A 339 11.24 1.93 -1.24
N GLN A 340 10.12 1.54 -1.79
CA GLN A 340 9.85 0.17 -2.17
C GLN A 340 8.97 0.16 -3.42
N ALA A 341 9.06 -0.90 -4.22
CA ALA A 341 8.29 -1.00 -5.45
C ALA A 341 6.76 -0.95 -5.21
N ASP A 342 6.28 -1.51 -4.09
CA ASP A 342 4.85 -1.60 -3.80
C ASP A 342 4.30 -0.50 -2.91
N SER A 343 5.15 0.25 -2.21
CA SER A 343 4.72 1.31 -1.30
C SER A 343 5.84 2.30 -0.99
N THR A 344 5.49 3.46 -0.46
CA THR A 344 6.47 4.42 0.07
C THR A 344 6.14 4.69 1.53
N THR A 345 7.12 4.49 2.42
CA THR A 345 6.95 4.76 3.86
C THR A 345 7.52 6.13 4.20
N TRP A 346 6.69 6.96 4.82
CA TRP A 346 7.05 8.30 5.27
C TRP A 346 7.37 8.26 6.76
N ILE A 347 8.59 8.68 7.14
CA ILE A 347 9.02 8.84 8.52
C ILE A 347 9.27 10.33 8.76
N PRO A 348 8.31 11.06 9.35
CA PRO A 348 8.42 12.50 9.59
C PRO A 348 9.55 12.86 10.58
N PRO A 349 9.96 14.14 10.66
CA PRO A 349 10.92 14.64 11.64
C PRO A 349 10.60 14.17 13.06
N TYR A 350 11.65 13.97 13.84
CA TYR A 350 11.58 13.55 15.25
C TYR A 350 10.99 12.15 15.50
N CYS A 351 10.45 11.48 14.48
CA CYS A 351 10.06 10.08 14.57
C CYS A 351 11.30 9.17 14.43
N HIS A 352 11.24 8.02 15.08
CA HIS A 352 12.27 6.99 15.02
C HIS A 352 11.64 5.68 14.59
N ALA A 353 12.30 4.95 13.71
CA ALA A 353 11.81 3.66 13.24
C ALA A 353 12.85 2.55 13.34
N VAL A 354 12.40 1.33 13.61
CA VAL A 354 13.25 0.13 13.64
C VAL A 354 12.59 -0.99 12.85
N VAL A 355 13.37 -1.71 12.05
CA VAL A 355 12.91 -2.96 11.43
C VAL A 355 12.92 -4.07 12.48
N ASP A 356 11.78 -4.69 12.75
CA ASP A 356 11.69 -5.79 13.72
C ASP A 356 11.98 -7.17 13.11
N GLU A 357 11.90 -8.21 13.93
CA GLU A 357 12.19 -9.59 13.54
C GLU A 357 11.17 -10.15 12.53
N ASP A 358 9.96 -9.59 12.49
CA ASP A 358 8.92 -9.89 11.51
C ASP A 358 9.06 -9.04 10.24
N GLN A 359 10.13 -8.26 10.12
CA GLN A 359 10.37 -7.36 8.99
C GLN A 359 9.36 -6.22 8.89
N PHE A 360 8.64 -5.90 9.97
CA PHE A 360 7.85 -4.68 10.04
C PHE A 360 8.76 -3.51 10.36
N ILE A 361 8.50 -2.35 9.75
CA ILE A 361 9.08 -1.09 10.20
C ILE A 361 8.16 -0.56 11.30
N ARG A 362 8.68 -0.52 12.53
CA ARG A 362 7.98 0.04 13.69
C ARG A 362 8.37 1.50 13.85
N ILE A 363 7.45 2.42 13.61
CA ILE A 363 7.66 3.86 13.70
C ILE A 363 7.08 4.35 15.01
N GLN A 364 7.94 4.83 15.91
CA GLN A 364 7.55 5.53 17.12
C GLN A 364 7.17 6.97 16.76
N VAL A 365 5.92 7.31 17.03
CA VAL A 365 5.31 8.58 16.66
C VAL A 365 5.76 9.65 17.64
N SER A 366 6.33 10.74 17.10
CA SER A 366 6.61 11.94 17.87
C SER A 366 5.47 12.95 17.69
N TYR A 367 5.12 13.65 18.77
CA TYR A 367 4.14 14.75 18.77
C TYR A 367 4.81 16.12 18.87
N CYS A 368 6.15 16.15 18.80
CA CYS A 368 6.89 17.40 18.78
C CYS A 368 6.74 18.04 17.39
N TYR A 369 5.85 19.02 17.27
CA TYR A 369 5.82 19.99 16.18
C TYR A 369 5.64 21.39 16.71
#